data_AF-A0A7Y0R292-F1
#
_entry.id   AF-A0A7Y0R292-F1
#
_cell.length_a   1.000
_cell.length_b   1.000
_cell.length_c   1.000
_cell.angle_alpha   90.00
_cell.angle_beta   90.00
_cell.angle_gamma   90.00
#
_symmetry.space_group_name_H-M   'P 1'
#
loop_
_entity.id
_entity.type
_entity.pdbx_description
1 polymer ?
#
loop_
_entity_poly.entity_id
_entity_poly.type
_entity_poly.pdbx_seq_one_letter_code
_entity_poly.pdbx_strand_id
1 'polypeptide(L)' 'AADDVARAVMFAYQQPQNVCIREIALAPTKQQP' A
#
# COMPACT_ATOMS: atom_id res chain seq x y z
N ALA A 1 -5.92 0.46 -10.65
CA ALA A 1 -4.48 0.14 -10.65
C ALA A 1 -3.66 1.29 -10.05
N ALA A 2 -3.51 2.45 -10.71
CA ALA A 2 -2.70 3.57 -10.18
C ALA A 2 -3.27 4.16 -8.88
N ASP A 3 -4.60 4.34 -8.80
CA ASP A 3 -5.27 4.87 -7.60
C ASP A 3 -5.16 3.91 -6.40
N ASP A 4 -5.18 2.59 -6.64
CA ASP A 4 -4.99 1.58 -5.59
C ASP A 4 -3.61 1.71 -4.93
N VAL A 5 -2.58 1.93 -5.75
CA VAL A 5 -1.21 2.19 -5.28
C VAL A 5 -1.14 3.53 -4.53
N ALA A 6 -1.74 4.59 -5.07
CA ALA A 6 -1.74 5.91 -4.42
C ALA A 6 -2.40 5.87 -3.03
N ARG A 7 -3.51 5.13 -2.89
CA ARG A 7 -4.18 4.92 -1.60
C ARG A 7 -3.31 4.16 -0.60
N ALA A 8 -2.57 3.14 -1.04
CA ALA A 8 -1.63 2.42 -0.18
C ALA A 8 -0.49 3.33 0.32
N VAL A 9 0.05 4.17 -0.56
CA VAL A 9 1.08 5.16 -0.20
C VAL A 9 0.54 6.17 0.82
N MET A 10 -0.65 6.73 0.56
CA MET A 10 -1.26 7.69 1.47
C MET A 10 -1.56 7.08 2.84
N PHE A 11 -2.06 5.85 2.87
CA PHE A 11 -2.30 5.11 4.09
C PHE A 11 -1.02 4.93 4.93
N ALA A 12 0.09 4.55 4.30
CA ALA A 12 1.38 4.40 4.99
C ALA A 12 1.90 5.74 5.54
N TYR A 13 1.77 6.81 4.75
CA TYR A 13 2.22 8.14 5.13
C TYR A 13 1.41 8.75 6.29
N GLN A 14 0.11 8.46 6.37
CA GLN A 14 -0.78 8.98 7.42
C GLN A 14 -0.60 8.30 8.78
N GLN A 15 0.21 7.25 8.88
CA GLN A 15 0.45 6.61 10.17
C GLN A 15 1.15 7.57 11.15
N PRO A 16 0.88 7.42 12.46
CA PRO A 16 1.65 8.14 13.48
C PRO A 16 3.15 7.94 13.29
N GLN A 17 3.96 8.96 13.58
CA GLN A 17 5.41 8.95 13.31
C GLN A 17 6.17 7.78 13.97
N ASN A 18 5.66 7.25 15.07
CA ASN A 18 6.22 6.09 15.77
C ASN A 18 5.84 4.73 15.14
N VAL A 19 5.09 4.73 14.04
CA VAL A 19 4.64 3.55 13.31
C VAL A 19 5.27 3.55 11.91
N CYS A 20 6.07 2.53 11.63
CA CYS A 20 6.69 2.35 10.33
C CYS A 20 6.09 1.14 9.62
N ILE A 21 5.36 1.38 8.52
CA ILE A 21 4.95 0.31 7.60
C ILE A 21 6.08 0.09 6.61
N ARG A 22 6.85 -0.97 6.82
CA ARG A 22 8.08 -1.25 6.06
C ARG A 22 7.84 -1.76 4.65
N GLU A 23 6.70 -2.39 4.42
CA GLU A 23 6.37 -2.97 3.12
C GLU A 23 4.86 -3.06 2.94
N ILE A 24 4.38 -2.72 1.74
CA ILE A 24 3.02 -3.00 1.29
C ILE A 24 3.11 -3.66 -0.08
N ALA A 25 2.91 -4.97 -0.12
CA ALA A 25 2.80 -5.72 -1.36
C ALA A 25 1.31 -5.85 -1.74
N LEU A 26 0.96 -5.43 -2.95
CA LEU A 26 -0.40 -5.51 -3.47
C LEU A 26 -0.43 -5.96 -4.93
N ALA A 27 -1.51 -6.63 -5.29
CA ALA A 27 -1.73 -7.28 -6.56
C ALA A 27 -3.24 -7.32 -6.85
N PRO A 28 -3.67 -7.40 -8.13
CA PRO A 28 -5.04 -7.80 -8.44
C PRO A 28 -5.36 -9.16 -7.80
N THR A 29 -6.56 -9.32 -7.22
CA THR A 29 -6.95 -10.56 -6.53
C THR A 29 -6.89 -11.80 -7.43
N LYS A 30 -7.03 -11.62 -8.76
CA LYS A 30 -6.95 -12.69 -9.76
C LYS A 30 -5.60 -12.72 -10.49
N GLN A 31 -4.53 -12.18 -9.90
CA GLN A 31 -3.19 -12.28 -10.48
C GLN A 31 -2.80 -13.76 -10.62
N GLN A 32 -2.31 -14.12 -11.81
CA GLN A 32 -1.87 -15.46 -12.17
C GLN A 32 -0.39 -15.37 -12.59
N PRO A 33 0.35 -16.49 -12.58
CA PRO A 33 1.72 -16.56 -13.08
C PRO A 33 1.87 -16.02 -14.51
#